data_AF-H7CHJ7-F1
#
_entry.id   AF-H7CHJ7-F1
#
_cell.length_a   1.000
_cell.length_b   1.000
_cell.length_c   1.000
_cell.angle_alpha   90.00
_cell.angle_beta   90.00
_cell.angle_gamma   90.00
#
_symmetry.space_group_name_H-M   'P 1'
#
loop_
_entity.id
_entity.type
_entity.pdbx_description
1 polymer ?
#
loop_
_entity_poly.entity_id
_entity_poly.type
_entity_poly.pdbx_seq_one_letter_code
_entity_poly.pdbx_strand_id
1 'polypeptide(L)'
;MIAREGDLLTRERLCCGLSIFEVVLSRLKSFLDDPIWVGPPPANGVIKVDECTEFHRLWSALQFVYCIPVGETEFTVEELFGEGLHWAGCAMIVLLGQQRRFEALDFCYHILRVQRVDGKDEVVKGIHLKRMVDRIRRFQVLNSQIFAVLNKYLKSGDSDSTSVEHVRCFPPPIHPSLAHSQQHYHAPEYLRQINHQ
;
A
#
# COMPACT_ATOMS: atom_id res chain seq x y z
N MET A 1 -50.96 5.30 5.19
CA MET A 1 -49.82 4.45 5.61
C MET A 1 -48.99 4.04 4.39
N ILE A 2 -49.59 3.36 3.41
CA ILE A 2 -48.93 2.90 2.15
C ILE A 2 -48.22 4.02 1.37
N ALA A 3 -48.85 5.19 1.20
CA ALA A 3 -48.25 6.30 0.44
C ALA A 3 -46.96 6.86 1.09
N ARG A 4 -46.84 6.81 2.42
CA ARG A 4 -45.67 7.32 3.15
C ARG A 4 -44.49 6.35 3.04
N GLU A 5 -44.75 5.05 3.07
CA GLU A 5 -43.73 4.02 2.83
C GLU A 5 -43.26 4.03 1.37
N GLY A 6 -44.17 4.24 0.42
CA GLY A 6 -43.82 4.39 -1.00
C GLY A 6 -42.94 5.63 -1.28
N ASP A 7 -43.21 6.76 -0.63
CA ASP A 7 -42.36 7.96 -0.73
C ASP A 7 -40.94 7.71 -0.18
N LEU A 8 -40.84 7.02 0.96
CA LEU A 8 -39.56 6.67 1.58
C LEU A 8 -38.70 5.78 0.66
N LEU A 9 -39.26 4.68 0.14
CA LEU A 9 -38.55 3.76 -0.76
C LEU A 9 -38.12 4.42 -2.08
N THR A 10 -38.82 5.46 -2.52
CA THR A 10 -38.48 6.18 -3.75
C THR A 10 -37.35 7.20 -3.53
N ARG A 11 -37.30 7.81 -2.33
CA ARG A 11 -36.33 8.83 -1.92
C ARG A 11 -35.01 8.23 -1.44
N GLU A 12 -35.06 7.16 -0.65
CA GLU A 12 -33.86 6.53 -0.09
C GLU A 12 -33.20 5.60 -1.12
N ARG A 13 -32.24 6.15 -1.87
CA ARG A 13 -31.46 5.41 -2.85
C ARG A 13 -30.01 5.32 -2.41
N LEU A 14 -29.33 4.23 -2.80
CA LEU A 14 -27.90 4.05 -2.51
C LEU A 14 -27.03 5.22 -3.04
N CYS A 15 -27.42 5.82 -4.15
CA CYS A 15 -26.72 6.98 -4.72
C CYS A 15 -26.81 8.26 -3.88
N CYS A 16 -27.63 8.30 -2.81
CA CYS A 16 -27.80 9.47 -1.95
C CYS A 16 -26.73 9.59 -0.84
N GLY A 17 -25.62 8.84 -0.92
CA GLY A 17 -24.48 8.97 -0.01
C GLY A 17 -23.86 7.67 0.48
N LEU A 18 -24.30 6.51 -0.02
CA LEU A 18 -23.77 5.20 0.39
C LEU A 18 -22.80 4.64 -0.67
N SER A 19 -21.70 4.05 -0.21
CA SER A 19 -20.70 3.40 -1.07
C SER A 19 -20.58 1.91 -0.75
N ILE A 20 -21.05 1.05 -1.65
CA ILE A 20 -20.89 -0.42 -1.51
C ILE A 20 -19.42 -0.82 -1.66
N PHE A 21 -18.68 -0.12 -2.53
CA PHE A 21 -17.31 -0.48 -2.86
C PHE A 21 -16.37 -0.39 -1.65
N GLU A 22 -16.57 0.62 -0.80
CA GLU A 22 -15.85 0.75 0.46
C GLU A 22 -16.10 -0.44 1.40
N VAL A 23 -17.36 -0.85 1.56
CA VAL A 23 -17.73 -2.02 2.38
C VAL A 23 -17.06 -3.29 1.86
N VAL A 24 -17.00 -3.46 0.53
CA VAL A 24 -16.30 -4.60 -0.09
C VAL A 24 -14.80 -4.55 0.22
N LEU A 25 -14.15 -3.41 0.06
CA LEU A 25 -12.71 -3.25 0.35
C LEU A 25 -12.39 -3.52 1.82
N SER A 26 -13.20 -3.01 2.74
CA SER A 26 -13.06 -3.27 4.18
C SER A 26 -13.21 -4.77 4.51
N ARG A 27 -14.14 -5.47 3.84
CA ARG A 27 -14.28 -6.91 4.00
C ARG A 27 -13.10 -7.68 3.40
N LEU A 28 -12.59 -7.28 2.24
CA LEU A 28 -11.39 -7.88 1.65
C LEU A 28 -10.18 -7.71 2.56
N LYS A 29 -10.02 -6.56 3.23
CA LYS A 29 -8.97 -6.34 4.22
C LYS A 29 -8.99 -7.39 5.33
N SER A 30 -10.18 -7.80 5.79
CA SER A 30 -10.31 -8.85 6.82
C SER A 30 -9.87 -10.25 6.37
N PHE A 31 -9.70 -10.49 5.07
CA PHE A 31 -9.16 -11.75 4.55
C PHE A 31 -7.63 -11.75 4.43
N LEU A 32 -6.98 -10.62 4.72
CA LEU A 32 -5.53 -10.43 4.66
C LEU A 32 -4.93 -10.40 6.09
N ASP A 33 -5.35 -11.33 6.93
CA ASP A 33 -4.97 -11.42 8.35
C ASP A 33 -3.73 -12.29 8.60
N ASP A 34 -3.37 -13.15 7.66
CA ASP A 34 -2.15 -13.98 7.77
C ASP A 34 -0.88 -13.10 7.87
N PRO A 35 0.01 -13.35 8.86
CA PRO A 35 1.23 -12.58 9.03
C PRO A 35 2.18 -12.61 7.83
N ILE A 36 2.04 -13.55 6.90
CA ILE A 36 2.84 -13.61 5.67
C ILE A 36 2.75 -12.34 4.82
N TRP A 37 1.61 -11.63 4.87
CA TRP A 37 1.38 -10.43 4.06
C TRP A 37 2.25 -9.24 4.49
N VAL A 38 2.56 -9.15 5.78
CA VAL A 38 3.32 -8.06 6.41
C VAL A 38 4.74 -8.49 6.79
N GLY A 39 4.92 -9.78 7.10
CA GLY A 39 6.18 -10.37 7.57
C GLY A 39 6.58 -9.92 8.98
N PRO A 40 7.81 -10.26 9.42
CA PRO A 40 8.30 -9.93 10.77
C PRO A 40 8.51 -8.41 10.96
N PRO A 41 8.65 -7.89 12.19
CA PRO A 41 9.00 -6.49 12.41
C PRO A 41 10.34 -6.09 11.76
N PRO A 42 10.51 -4.82 11.34
CA PRO A 42 11.76 -4.35 10.73
C PRO A 42 12.90 -4.30 11.73
N ALA A 43 14.10 -4.72 11.33
CA ALA A 43 15.29 -4.77 12.19
C ALA A 43 15.73 -3.38 12.69
N ASN A 44 15.57 -2.34 11.85
CA ASN A 44 15.85 -0.95 12.23
C ASN A 44 14.74 -0.31 13.09
N GLY A 45 13.66 -1.04 13.37
CA GLY A 45 12.51 -0.52 14.13
C GLY A 45 11.63 0.47 13.38
N VAL A 46 11.87 0.77 12.11
CA VAL A 46 11.14 1.79 11.32
C VAL A 46 10.42 1.15 10.13
N ILE A 47 11.17 0.73 9.10
CA ILE A 47 10.66 0.12 7.87
C ILE A 47 11.64 -0.91 7.33
N LYS A 48 11.14 -1.91 6.61
CA LYS A 48 11.97 -2.84 5.84
C LYS A 48 12.42 -2.15 4.57
N VAL A 49 13.71 -2.24 4.26
CA VAL A 49 14.29 -1.53 3.10
C VAL A 49 14.85 -2.53 2.11
N ASP A 50 15.70 -3.44 2.58
CA ASP A 50 16.35 -4.45 1.75
C ASP A 50 15.61 -5.78 1.80
N GLU A 51 14.92 -6.06 2.92
CA GLU A 51 14.19 -7.30 3.11
C GLU A 51 13.01 -7.43 2.13
N CYS A 52 12.82 -8.62 1.58
CA CYS A 52 11.72 -8.96 0.67
C CYS A 52 10.65 -9.80 1.37
N THR A 53 10.18 -9.35 2.54
CA THR A 53 9.25 -10.10 3.40
C THR A 53 7.85 -9.48 3.47
N GLU A 54 7.54 -8.51 2.61
CA GLU A 54 6.21 -7.89 2.52
C GLU A 54 5.62 -8.15 1.13
N PHE A 55 4.29 -8.20 1.05
CA PHE A 55 3.58 -8.44 -0.21
C PHE A 55 4.01 -7.49 -1.34
N HIS A 56 4.19 -6.19 -1.05
CA HIS A 56 4.60 -5.24 -2.09
C HIS A 56 5.94 -5.56 -2.75
N ARG A 57 6.85 -6.25 -2.04
CA ARG A 57 8.14 -6.70 -2.59
C ARG A 57 7.97 -7.86 -3.57
N LEU A 58 7.06 -8.80 -3.25
CA LEU A 58 6.65 -9.84 -4.18
C LEU A 58 5.98 -9.21 -5.41
N TRP A 59 5.10 -8.23 -5.21
CA TRP A 59 4.46 -7.51 -6.30
C TRP A 59 5.46 -6.77 -7.19
N SER A 60 6.49 -6.14 -6.63
CA SER A 60 7.59 -5.54 -7.40
C SER A 60 8.35 -6.56 -8.25
N ALA A 61 8.54 -7.79 -7.76
CA ALA A 61 9.15 -8.86 -8.54
C ALA A 61 8.23 -9.32 -9.69
N LEU A 62 6.92 -9.46 -9.44
CA LEU A 62 5.95 -9.75 -10.50
C LEU A 62 5.91 -8.61 -11.54
N GLN A 63 5.94 -7.37 -11.08
CA GLN A 63 6.02 -6.19 -11.94
C GLN A 63 7.26 -6.18 -12.81
N PHE A 64 8.40 -6.57 -12.25
CA PHE A 64 9.61 -6.77 -13.03
C PHE A 64 9.37 -7.76 -14.17
N VAL A 65 8.77 -8.93 -13.89
CA VAL A 65 8.50 -9.96 -14.90
C VAL A 65 7.58 -9.43 -16.00
N TYR A 66 6.41 -8.88 -15.67
CA TYR A 66 5.45 -8.47 -16.70
C TYR A 66 5.81 -7.16 -17.42
N CYS A 67 6.81 -6.42 -16.92
CA CYS A 67 7.42 -5.30 -17.64
C CYS A 67 8.45 -5.74 -18.69
N ILE A 68 8.94 -6.98 -18.65
CA ILE A 68 9.87 -7.49 -19.66
C ILE A 68 9.15 -7.51 -21.03
N PRO A 69 9.72 -6.88 -22.07
CA PRO A 69 9.18 -6.96 -23.42
C PRO A 69 9.23 -8.40 -23.94
N VAL A 70 8.12 -8.87 -24.51
CA VAL A 70 8.01 -10.18 -25.17
C VAL A 70 8.26 -10.06 -26.69
N GLY A 71 8.44 -11.19 -27.36
CA GLY A 71 8.57 -11.24 -28.82
C GLY A 71 7.28 -10.84 -29.55
N GLU A 72 7.39 -10.51 -30.84
CA GLU A 72 6.26 -10.02 -31.66
C GLU A 72 5.11 -11.02 -31.81
N THR A 73 5.38 -12.31 -31.61
CA THR A 73 4.39 -13.40 -31.72
C THR A 73 3.86 -13.88 -30.38
N GLU A 74 4.27 -13.24 -29.27
CA GLU A 74 3.90 -13.62 -27.91
C GLU A 74 2.88 -12.64 -27.34
N PHE A 75 1.94 -13.18 -26.54
CA PHE A 75 0.97 -12.34 -25.85
C PHE A 75 1.60 -11.65 -24.63
N THR A 76 1.27 -10.37 -24.48
CA THR A 76 1.61 -9.55 -23.34
C THR A 76 0.67 -9.80 -22.14
N VAL A 77 1.06 -9.37 -20.94
CA VAL A 77 0.23 -9.54 -19.74
C VAL A 77 -1.11 -8.81 -19.86
N GLU A 78 -1.09 -7.64 -20.52
CA GLU A 78 -2.26 -6.80 -20.71
C GLU A 78 -3.25 -7.40 -21.72
N GLU A 79 -2.78 -8.19 -22.69
CA GLU A 79 -3.65 -8.96 -23.59
C GLU A 79 -4.28 -10.16 -22.90
N LEU A 80 -3.56 -10.81 -21.98
CA LEU A 80 -4.03 -12.01 -21.30
C LEU A 80 -4.94 -11.72 -20.10
N PHE A 81 -4.62 -10.70 -19.31
CA PHE A 81 -5.28 -10.44 -18.02
C PHE A 81 -5.93 -9.05 -17.91
N GLY A 82 -5.72 -8.18 -18.91
CA GLY A 82 -6.19 -6.80 -18.88
C GLY A 82 -5.66 -6.02 -17.67
N GLU A 83 -6.47 -5.08 -17.16
CA GLU A 83 -6.14 -4.30 -15.96
C GLU A 83 -6.49 -5.03 -14.65
N GLY A 84 -7.24 -6.13 -14.72
CA GLY A 84 -7.73 -6.86 -13.54
C GLY A 84 -6.60 -7.35 -12.63
N LEU A 85 -5.49 -7.79 -13.22
CA LEU A 85 -4.27 -8.16 -12.49
C LEU A 85 -3.74 -6.99 -11.65
N HIS A 86 -3.68 -5.80 -12.23
CA HIS A 86 -3.17 -4.59 -11.58
C HIS A 86 -4.13 -4.11 -10.49
N TRP A 87 -5.45 -4.17 -10.74
CA TRP A 87 -6.47 -3.87 -9.72
C TRP A 87 -6.35 -4.78 -8.51
N ALA A 88 -6.13 -6.08 -8.71
CA ALA A 88 -5.95 -7.03 -7.61
C ALA A 88 -4.68 -6.73 -6.79
N GLY A 89 -3.52 -6.61 -7.44
CA GLY A 89 -2.26 -6.34 -6.75
C GLY A 89 -2.24 -5.00 -6.03
N CYS A 90 -2.73 -3.94 -6.69
CA CYS A 90 -2.82 -2.62 -6.09
C CYS A 90 -3.82 -2.58 -4.92
N ALA A 91 -4.96 -3.27 -5.02
CA ALA A 91 -5.90 -3.40 -3.91
C ALA A 91 -5.23 -4.02 -2.69
N MET A 92 -4.54 -5.15 -2.85
CA MET A 92 -3.82 -5.79 -1.74
C MET A 92 -2.76 -4.86 -1.12
N ILE A 93 -1.96 -4.19 -1.96
CA ILE A 93 -0.94 -3.22 -1.48
C ILE A 93 -1.57 -2.10 -0.65
N VAL A 94 -2.71 -1.55 -1.08
CA VAL A 94 -3.40 -0.47 -0.35
C VAL A 94 -4.01 -0.98 0.95
N LEU A 95 -4.72 -2.12 0.91
CA LEU A 95 -5.38 -2.69 2.08
C LEU A 95 -4.39 -3.12 3.18
N LEU A 96 -3.18 -3.53 2.80
CA LEU A 96 -2.06 -3.82 3.70
C LEU A 96 -1.30 -2.57 4.17
N GLY A 97 -1.65 -1.36 3.70
CA GLY A 97 -0.94 -0.14 4.05
C GLY A 97 0.50 -0.10 3.54
N GLN A 98 0.77 -0.73 2.39
CA GLN A 98 2.12 -0.89 1.83
C GLN A 98 2.41 0.05 0.65
N GLN A 99 1.44 0.83 0.15
CA GLN A 99 1.59 1.65 -1.05
C GLN A 99 2.79 2.60 -1.02
N ARG A 100 2.96 3.40 0.04
CA ARG A 100 4.07 4.38 0.10
C ARG A 100 5.44 3.69 0.03
N ARG A 101 5.55 2.50 0.62
CA ARG A 101 6.78 1.70 0.61
C ARG A 101 7.00 1.08 -0.77
N PHE A 102 5.94 0.58 -1.41
CA PHE A 102 5.98 0.12 -2.80
C PHE A 102 6.50 1.22 -3.73
N GLU A 103 5.92 2.43 -3.70
CA GLU A 103 6.31 3.54 -4.59
C GLU A 103 7.80 3.95 -4.40
N ALA A 104 8.30 3.86 -3.18
CA ALA A 104 9.70 4.15 -2.86
C ALA A 104 10.66 3.03 -3.31
N LEU A 105 10.30 1.76 -3.02
CA LEU A 105 11.21 0.61 -3.07
C LEU A 105 11.00 -0.33 -4.27
N ASP A 106 10.06 -0.03 -5.17
CA ASP A 106 9.80 -0.84 -6.35
C ASP A 106 11.00 -0.87 -7.31
N PHE A 107 11.36 -2.08 -7.75
CA PHE A 107 12.52 -2.33 -8.61
C PHE A 107 12.38 -1.64 -9.97
N CYS A 108 11.21 -1.75 -10.59
CA CYS A 108 10.94 -1.15 -11.89
C CYS A 108 10.97 0.38 -11.83
N TYR A 109 10.38 0.97 -10.79
CA TYR A 109 10.38 2.41 -10.61
C TYR A 109 11.80 2.93 -10.39
N HIS A 110 12.64 2.17 -9.68
CA HIS A 110 14.06 2.51 -9.55
C HIS A 110 14.80 2.45 -10.90
N ILE A 111 14.63 1.37 -11.68
CA ILE A 111 15.23 1.24 -13.03
C ILE A 111 14.82 2.42 -13.92
N LEU A 112 13.53 2.76 -13.97
CA LEU A 112 13.02 3.90 -14.74
C LEU A 112 13.65 5.23 -14.29
N ARG A 113 13.80 5.45 -12.98
CA ARG A 113 14.42 6.68 -12.44
C ARG A 113 15.89 6.79 -12.86
N VAL A 114 16.65 5.71 -12.77
CA VAL A 114 18.08 5.69 -13.15
C VAL A 114 18.24 5.89 -14.66
N GLN A 115 17.47 5.16 -15.47
CA GLN A 115 17.53 5.26 -16.93
C GLN A 115 17.18 6.66 -17.45
N ARG A 116 16.27 7.38 -16.77
CA ARG A 116 15.96 8.78 -17.10
C ARG A 116 17.12 9.75 -16.87
N VAL A 117 18.02 9.42 -15.95
CA VAL A 117 19.17 10.26 -15.61
C VAL A 117 20.33 9.99 -16.57
N ASP A 118 20.65 8.73 -16.82
CA ASP A 118 21.80 8.37 -17.66
C ASP A 118 21.48 8.24 -19.15
N GLY A 119 20.20 8.09 -19.51
CA GLY A 119 19.74 7.97 -20.89
C GLY A 119 20.19 6.68 -21.60
N LYS A 120 20.70 5.69 -20.88
CA LYS A 120 21.23 4.47 -21.51
C LYS A 120 20.15 3.65 -22.19
N ASP A 121 20.50 3.06 -23.31
CA ASP A 121 19.67 2.14 -24.08
C ASP A 121 20.52 0.96 -24.55
N GLU A 122 20.63 -0.03 -23.69
CA GLU A 122 21.44 -1.23 -23.92
C GLU A 122 20.54 -2.47 -23.95
N VAL A 123 21.06 -3.56 -24.49
CA VAL A 123 20.41 -4.88 -24.40
C VAL A 123 21.08 -5.65 -23.27
N VAL A 124 20.36 -5.85 -22.18
CA VAL A 124 20.86 -6.53 -20.97
C VAL A 124 20.17 -7.87 -20.84
N LYS A 125 20.93 -8.98 -20.93
CA LYS A 125 20.39 -10.35 -20.89
C LYS A 125 19.26 -10.59 -21.91
N GLY A 126 19.38 -10.01 -23.10
CA GLY A 126 18.36 -10.09 -24.16
C GLY A 126 17.17 -9.13 -23.98
N ILE A 127 17.15 -8.32 -22.91
CA ILE A 127 16.09 -7.35 -22.64
C ILE A 127 16.50 -5.98 -23.20
N HIS A 128 15.71 -5.45 -24.12
CA HIS A 128 15.88 -4.08 -24.63
C HIS A 128 15.48 -3.07 -23.54
N LEU A 129 16.46 -2.37 -22.96
CA LEU A 129 16.23 -1.48 -21.82
C LEU A 129 15.21 -0.39 -22.13
N LYS A 130 15.30 0.27 -23.30
CA LYS A 130 14.33 1.31 -23.68
C LYS A 130 12.90 0.81 -23.72
N ARG A 131 12.67 -0.35 -24.36
CA ARG A 131 11.34 -0.97 -24.43
C ARG A 131 10.81 -1.34 -23.03
N MET A 132 11.69 -1.84 -22.16
CA MET A 132 11.32 -2.18 -20.79
C MET A 132 10.91 -0.93 -19.99
N VAL A 133 11.70 0.15 -20.01
CA VAL A 133 11.36 1.37 -19.25
C VAL A 133 10.10 2.06 -19.76
N ASP A 134 9.84 2.00 -21.06
CA ASP A 134 8.59 2.50 -21.64
C ASP A 134 7.38 1.68 -21.15
N ARG A 135 7.51 0.34 -21.05
CA ARG A 135 6.50 -0.53 -20.40
C ARG A 135 6.32 -0.19 -18.92
N ILE A 136 7.42 -0.06 -18.17
CA ILE A 136 7.40 0.32 -16.74
C ILE A 136 6.64 1.63 -16.55
N ARG A 137 6.90 2.64 -17.39
CA ARG A 137 6.21 3.93 -17.28
C ARG A 137 4.70 3.81 -17.49
N ARG A 138 4.25 2.97 -18.44
CA ARG A 138 2.81 2.73 -18.64
C ARG A 138 2.17 2.12 -17.40
N PHE A 139 2.75 1.05 -16.85
CA PHE A 139 2.22 0.42 -15.63
C PHE A 139 2.35 1.30 -14.39
N GLN A 140 3.37 2.15 -14.31
CA GLN A 140 3.47 3.15 -13.24
C GLN A 140 2.29 4.12 -13.25
N VAL A 141 1.88 4.59 -14.44
CA VAL A 141 0.71 5.47 -14.58
C VAL A 141 -0.57 4.73 -14.19
N LEU A 142 -0.75 3.49 -14.68
CA LEU A 142 -1.89 2.65 -14.34
C LEU A 142 -2.01 2.42 -12.83
N ASN A 143 -0.94 1.98 -12.18
CA ASN A 143 -0.93 1.75 -10.73
C ASN A 143 -1.27 3.03 -9.96
N SER A 144 -0.74 4.18 -10.38
CA SER A 144 -1.02 5.48 -9.75
C SER A 144 -2.51 5.84 -9.83
N GLN A 145 -3.15 5.56 -10.98
CA GLN A 145 -4.59 5.78 -11.16
C GLN A 145 -5.41 4.84 -10.28
N ILE A 146 -5.06 3.55 -10.25
CA ILE A 146 -5.74 2.55 -9.40
C ILE A 146 -5.61 2.94 -7.92
N PHE A 147 -4.41 3.27 -7.46
CA PHE A 147 -4.19 3.73 -6.10
C PHE A 147 -5.00 4.98 -5.76
N ALA A 148 -5.09 5.96 -6.66
CA ALA A 148 -5.89 7.16 -6.44
C ALA A 148 -7.39 6.81 -6.25
N VAL A 149 -7.91 5.88 -7.06
CA VAL A 149 -9.31 5.43 -6.93
C VAL A 149 -9.52 4.68 -5.61
N LEU A 150 -8.68 3.70 -5.29
CA LEU A 150 -8.81 2.92 -4.06
C LEU A 150 -8.75 3.79 -2.80
N ASN A 151 -7.79 4.72 -2.73
CA ASN A 151 -7.65 5.64 -1.60
C ASN A 151 -8.84 6.60 -1.49
N LYS A 152 -9.45 7.00 -2.61
CA LYS A 152 -10.65 7.85 -2.59
C LYS A 152 -11.81 7.16 -1.87
N TYR A 153 -11.99 5.86 -2.09
CA TYR A 153 -13.08 5.11 -1.46
C TYR A 153 -12.77 4.66 -0.03
N LEU A 154 -11.51 4.39 0.31
CA LEU A 154 -11.13 4.00 1.67
C LEU A 154 -11.15 5.15 2.69
N LYS A 155 -10.96 6.40 2.24
CA LYS A 155 -10.99 7.58 3.12
C LYS A 155 -12.39 8.04 3.52
N SER A 156 -13.44 7.55 2.87
CA SER A 156 -14.82 7.99 3.14
C SER A 156 -15.36 7.50 4.50
N GLY A 157 -14.87 6.36 5.00
CA GLY A 157 -15.35 5.73 6.25
C GLY A 157 -14.74 6.24 7.55
N ASP A 158 -13.63 6.98 7.50
CA ASP A 158 -12.93 7.46 8.71
C ASP A 158 -13.61 8.68 9.38
N SER A 159 -14.74 9.14 8.84
CA SER A 159 -15.45 10.34 9.32
C SER A 159 -16.05 10.19 10.73
N ASP A 160 -16.25 8.97 11.23
CA ASP A 160 -16.92 8.73 12.53
C ASP A 160 -16.00 8.26 13.67
N SER A 161 -14.69 8.09 13.45
CA SER A 161 -13.76 7.71 14.53
C SER A 161 -12.62 8.72 14.69
N THR A 162 -12.92 9.83 15.35
CA THR A 162 -11.93 10.82 15.78
C THR A 162 -11.11 10.28 16.97
N SER A 163 -10.34 9.20 16.76
CA SER A 163 -9.14 8.95 17.54
C SER A 163 -7.99 9.59 16.76
N VAL A 164 -7.29 10.56 17.35
CA VAL A 164 -6.04 11.09 16.81
C VAL A 164 -5.18 9.91 16.37
N GLU A 165 -4.87 9.78 15.08
CA GLU A 165 -4.02 8.70 14.57
C GLU A 165 -2.75 8.67 15.41
N HIS A 166 -2.57 7.60 16.20
CA HIS A 166 -1.42 7.50 17.08
C HIS A 166 -0.18 7.22 16.22
N VAL A 167 0.49 8.28 15.80
CA VAL A 167 1.74 8.18 15.04
C VAL A 167 2.83 7.69 15.97
N ARG A 168 3.58 6.68 15.53
CA ARG A 168 4.72 6.17 16.27
C ARG A 168 5.81 7.24 16.38
N CYS A 169 6.18 7.60 17.62
CA CYS A 169 7.29 8.52 17.91
C CYS A 169 8.61 7.77 18.14
N PHE A 170 9.72 8.42 17.84
CA PHE A 170 11.07 7.93 18.14
C PHE A 170 11.74 8.86 19.14
N PRO A 171 12.29 8.34 20.26
CA PRO A 171 12.93 9.18 21.26
C PRO A 171 14.25 9.78 20.71
N PRO A 172 14.64 11.00 21.14
CA PRO A 172 15.94 11.55 20.80
C PRO A 172 17.07 10.77 21.48
N PRO A 173 18.33 10.91 21.01
CA PRO A 173 19.49 10.34 21.69
C PRO A 173 19.57 10.81 23.15
N ILE A 174 19.72 9.87 24.09
CA ILE A 174 19.82 10.16 25.53
C ILE A 174 21.29 10.22 25.90
N HIS A 175 21.70 11.30 26.58
CA HIS A 175 23.07 11.42 27.08
C HIS A 175 23.34 10.36 28.17
N PRO A 176 24.49 9.65 28.17
CA PRO A 176 24.74 8.54 29.10
C PRO A 176 24.57 8.88 30.59
N SER A 177 24.85 10.13 30.98
CA SER A 177 24.65 10.58 32.36
C SER A 177 23.18 10.60 32.81
N LEU A 178 22.23 10.74 31.88
CA LEU A 178 20.79 10.77 32.14
C LEU A 178 20.12 9.40 31.97
N ALA A 179 20.85 8.43 31.40
CA ALA A 179 20.30 7.10 31.09
C ALA A 179 19.88 6.31 32.35
N HIS A 180 20.57 6.50 33.48
CA HIS A 180 20.22 5.85 34.75
C HIS A 180 18.98 6.47 35.44
N SER A 181 18.72 7.77 35.24
CA SER A 181 17.59 8.48 35.84
C SER A 181 16.25 8.24 35.12
N GLN A 182 16.26 7.89 33.83
CA GLN A 182 15.03 7.73 33.03
C GLN A 182 14.48 6.30 32.96
N GLN A 183 15.22 5.28 33.41
CA GLN A 183 14.69 3.90 33.46
C GLN A 183 13.46 3.77 34.38
N HIS A 184 13.31 4.63 35.40
CA HIS A 184 12.14 4.63 36.28
C HIS A 184 10.88 5.26 35.68
N TYR A 185 10.97 6.06 34.61
CA TYR A 185 9.81 6.79 34.09
C TYR A 185 9.10 6.14 32.89
N HIS A 186 9.70 5.13 32.26
CA HIS A 186 9.18 4.54 31.02
C HIS A 186 8.53 3.15 31.15
N ALA A 187 8.37 2.60 32.36
CA ALA A 187 7.61 1.36 32.57
C ALA A 187 6.10 1.69 32.73
N PRO A 188 5.21 1.30 31.78
CA PRO A 188 3.77 1.61 31.85
C PRO A 188 3.07 0.98 33.07
N GLU A 189 3.70 0.00 33.72
CA GLU A 189 3.16 -0.74 34.85
C GLU A 189 3.02 0.12 36.12
N TYR A 190 3.79 1.20 36.27
CA TYR A 190 3.73 2.07 37.45
C TYR A 190 2.61 3.12 37.41
N LEU A 191 2.02 3.40 36.24
CA LEU A 191 0.91 4.36 36.13
C LEU A 191 -0.43 3.79 36.62
N ARG A 192 -0.55 2.47 36.85
CA ARG A 192 -1.78 1.86 37.37
C ARG A 192 -1.94 1.92 38.89
N GLN A 193 -0.87 2.19 39.65
CA GLN A 193 -0.94 2.19 41.12
C GLN A 193 -1.31 3.56 41.74
N ILE A 194 -1.38 4.63 40.94
CA ILE A 194 -1.62 6.00 41.47
C ILE A 194 -3.12 6.35 41.57
N ASN A 195 -4.03 5.55 40.98
CA ASN A 195 -5.48 5.86 40.96
C ASN A 195 -6.32 5.18 42.05
N HIS A 196 -5.71 4.63 43.09
CA HIS A 196 -6.42 4.12 44.27
C HIS A 196 -5.80 4.63 45.57
N GLN A 197 -5.78 5.95 45.74
CA GLN A 197 -5.80 6.61 47.05
C GLN A 197 -6.75 7.81 46.99
#